data_AF-A0A2U3RFI9-F1
#
_entry.id   AF-A0A2U3RFI9-F1
#
_cell.length_a   1.000
_cell.length_b   1.000
_cell.length_c   1.000
_cell.angle_alpha   90.00
_cell.angle_beta   90.00
_cell.angle_gamma   90.00
#
_symmetry.space_group_name_H-M   'P 1'
#
loop_
_entity.id
_entity.type
_entity.pdbx_description
1 polymer ?
#
loop_
_entity_poly.entity_id
_entity_poly.type
_entity_poly.pdbx_seq_one_letter_code
_entity_poly.pdbx_strand_id
1 'polypeptide(L)'
;MIKIAELIVTFFYLGKVKFAPGTLGSIVAFPLSLLVYRYLPVYEFYQFNITLLAIAVALFIVGSFFSQIYMGYYGIHDPGEIIIDEVAGQILTIILVMPLINHINSVLMFLVELLRCTVVSVTNYCSICDINYVKEFKNYNLVVLLILSLLFFRLCDIVKPWPVGFIDQNLKNGIGVMLDDIIAGLMAAIMVYIFIKF
;
A
#
# COMPACT_ATOMS: atom_id res chain seq x y z
N MET A 1 15.71 13.04 21.99
CA MET A 1 15.80 11.69 21.38
C MET A 1 14.43 11.06 21.32
N ILE A 2 13.74 10.81 22.45
CA ILE A 2 12.43 10.16 22.42
C ILE A 2 11.39 10.89 21.57
N LYS A 3 11.15 12.20 21.78
CA LYS A 3 10.19 12.99 20.96
C LYS A 3 10.42 12.90 19.44
N ILE A 4 11.67 12.75 19.01
CA ILE A 4 12.02 12.57 17.59
C ILE A 4 11.62 11.17 17.14
N ALA A 5 11.92 10.15 17.95
CA ALA A 5 11.46 8.78 17.71
C ALA A 5 9.94 8.74 17.62
N GLU A 6 9.21 9.35 18.56
CA GLU A 6 7.74 9.40 18.52
C GLU A 6 7.24 10.03 17.22
N LEU A 7 7.76 11.20 16.85
CA LEU A 7 7.39 11.89 15.61
C LEU A 7 7.60 10.99 14.39
N ILE A 8 8.70 10.25 14.33
CA ILE A 8 9.07 9.39 13.20
C ILE A 8 8.20 8.14 13.15
N VAL A 9 8.14 7.37 14.25
CA VAL A 9 7.47 6.05 14.26
C VAL A 9 5.96 6.18 14.16
N THR A 10 5.38 7.25 14.71
CA THR A 10 3.94 7.55 14.59
C THR A 10 3.60 8.30 13.30
N PHE A 11 4.57 8.46 12.39
CA PHE A 11 4.45 9.18 11.13
C PHE A 11 3.77 10.56 11.29
N PHE A 12 4.46 11.48 11.96
CA PHE A 12 3.98 12.82 12.32
C PHE A 12 2.76 12.82 13.26
N TYR A 13 2.77 11.96 14.29
CA TYR A 13 1.71 11.80 15.30
C TYR A 13 0.37 11.24 14.77
N LEU A 14 0.31 10.81 13.51
CA LEU A 14 -0.88 10.15 12.96
C LEU A 14 -1.17 8.81 13.67
N GLY A 15 -0.13 8.10 14.10
CA GLY A 15 -0.27 6.85 14.87
C GLY A 15 -0.88 7.03 16.27
N LYS A 16 -1.03 8.27 16.76
CA LYS A 16 -1.68 8.54 18.07
C LYS A 16 -3.20 8.66 17.98
N VAL A 17 -3.79 8.49 16.79
CA VAL A 17 -5.24 8.52 16.61
C VAL A 17 -5.88 7.31 17.30
N LYS A 18 -6.98 7.55 18.02
CA LYS A 18 -7.66 6.52 18.82
C LYS A 18 -8.28 5.37 18.01
N PHE A 19 -8.64 5.61 16.76
CA PHE A 19 -9.38 4.66 15.94
C PHE A 19 -8.55 4.20 14.74
N ALA A 20 -8.24 2.90 14.72
CA ALA A 20 -7.50 2.23 13.64
C ALA A 20 -6.29 3.05 13.13
N PRO A 21 -5.34 3.43 14.02
CA PRO A 21 -4.13 4.15 13.62
C PRO A 21 -3.44 3.45 12.45
N GLY A 22 -3.54 2.12 12.46
CA GLY A 22 -2.93 1.30 11.45
C GLY A 22 -3.45 1.48 10.02
N THR A 23 -4.78 1.61 9.93
CA THR A 23 -5.43 1.89 8.65
C THR A 23 -5.06 3.28 8.13
N LEU A 24 -4.83 4.25 9.02
CA LEU A 24 -4.34 5.57 8.63
C LEU A 24 -2.93 5.49 8.07
N GLY A 25 -2.02 4.72 8.69
CA GLY A 25 -0.68 4.48 8.16
C GLY A 25 -0.71 3.96 6.73
N SER A 26 -1.51 2.91 6.49
CA SER A 26 -1.66 2.36 5.13
C SER A 26 -2.29 3.37 4.15
N ILE A 27 -3.30 4.13 4.56
CA ILE A 27 -3.92 5.14 3.70
C ILE A 27 -2.95 6.29 3.35
N VAL A 28 -2.05 6.66 4.26
CA VAL A 28 -1.06 7.74 4.05
C VAL A 28 -0.06 7.43 2.93
N ALA A 29 0.20 6.14 2.64
CA ALA A 29 1.07 5.74 1.54
C ALA A 29 0.61 6.23 0.15
N PHE A 30 -0.72 6.35 -0.08
CA PHE A 30 -1.27 6.81 -1.36
C PHE A 30 -0.99 8.29 -1.66
N PRO A 31 -1.38 9.27 -0.80
CA PRO A 31 -1.05 10.67 -1.03
C PRO A 31 0.47 10.89 -1.03
N LEU A 32 1.24 10.15 -0.23
CA LEU A 32 2.70 10.22 -0.27
C LEU A 32 3.25 9.81 -1.64
N SER A 33 2.76 8.70 -2.21
CA SER A 33 3.14 8.25 -3.55
C SER A 33 2.73 9.25 -4.63
N LEU A 34 1.57 9.89 -4.48
CA LEU A 34 1.11 10.95 -5.39
C LEU A 34 1.99 12.21 -5.30
N LEU A 35 2.38 12.62 -4.10
CA LEU A 35 3.31 13.74 -3.89
C LEU A 35 4.65 13.46 -4.56
N VAL A 36 5.15 12.22 -4.46
CA VAL A 36 6.37 11.80 -5.16
C VAL A 36 6.22 11.98 -6.67
N TYR A 37 5.14 11.46 -7.25
CA TYR A 37 4.86 11.62 -8.67
C TYR A 37 4.75 13.08 -9.11
N ARG A 38 4.16 13.94 -8.26
CA ARG A 38 3.88 15.34 -8.58
C ARG A 38 5.10 16.25 -8.48
N TYR A 39 5.98 16.01 -7.50
CA TYR A 39 7.01 16.97 -7.11
C TYR A 39 8.44 16.51 -7.37
N LEU A 40 8.70 15.20 -7.49
CA LEU A 40 10.01 14.69 -7.87
C LEU A 40 10.09 14.59 -9.40
N PRO A 41 11.29 14.75 -10.01
CA PRO A 41 11.48 14.64 -11.46
C PRO A 41 11.46 13.17 -11.91
N VAL A 42 10.32 12.51 -11.74
CA VAL A 42 10.05 11.12 -12.13
C VAL A 42 9.22 11.12 -13.41
N TYR A 43 9.91 11.13 -14.55
CA TYR A 43 9.25 11.24 -15.86
C TYR A 43 8.75 9.90 -16.37
N GLU A 44 9.44 8.83 -15.98
CA GLU A 44 9.17 7.47 -16.42
C GLU A 44 8.64 6.61 -15.28
N PHE A 45 7.81 5.63 -15.64
CA PHE A 45 7.24 4.66 -14.69
C PHE A 45 8.33 3.94 -13.87
N TYR A 46 9.43 3.57 -14.53
CA TYR A 46 10.56 2.91 -13.88
C TYR A 46 11.25 3.81 -12.84
N GLN A 47 11.43 5.10 -13.15
CA GLN A 47 12.02 6.06 -12.22
C GLN A 47 11.11 6.25 -11.00
N PHE A 48 9.79 6.35 -11.21
CA PHE A 48 8.81 6.44 -10.13
C PHE A 48 8.91 5.25 -9.16
N ASN A 49 8.92 4.02 -9.68
CA ASN A 49 9.03 2.81 -8.84
C ASN A 49 10.35 2.75 -8.07
N ILE A 50 11.48 3.13 -8.70
CA ILE A 50 12.78 3.20 -8.00
C ILE A 50 12.75 4.23 -6.88
N THR A 51 12.18 5.41 -7.12
CA THR A 51 12.08 6.45 -6.10
C THR A 51 11.24 6.00 -4.92
N LEU A 52 10.08 5.37 -5.17
CA LEU A 52 9.27 4.78 -4.10
C LEU A 52 10.00 3.66 -3.36
N LEU A 53 10.74 2.80 -4.07
CA LEU A 53 11.52 1.74 -3.45
C LEU A 53 12.61 2.32 -2.53
N ALA A 54 13.31 3.36 -2.99
CA ALA A 54 14.30 4.05 -2.18
C ALA A 54 13.68 4.67 -0.92
N ILE A 55 12.48 5.25 -1.03
CA ILE A 55 11.72 5.77 0.12
C ILE A 55 11.33 4.64 1.06
N ALA A 56 10.78 3.53 0.56
CA ALA A 56 10.40 2.38 1.39
C ALA A 56 11.62 1.79 2.14
N VAL A 57 12.76 1.67 1.47
CA VAL A 57 14.02 1.22 2.10
C VAL A 57 14.51 2.22 3.16
N ALA A 58 14.43 3.53 2.87
CA ALA A 58 14.79 4.55 3.84
C ALA A 58 13.88 4.51 5.07
N LEU A 59 12.56 4.38 4.87
CA LEU A 59 11.58 4.20 5.94
C LEU A 59 11.85 2.92 6.73
N PHE A 60 12.21 1.82 6.07
CA PHE A 60 12.59 0.57 6.74
C PHE A 60 13.79 0.76 7.68
N ILE A 61 14.87 1.40 7.19
CA ILE A 61 16.10 1.61 7.98
C ILE A 61 15.83 2.56 9.15
N VAL A 62 15.20 3.70 8.87
CA VAL A 62 14.88 4.73 9.86
C VAL A 62 13.88 4.20 10.88
N GLY A 63 12.81 3.56 10.41
CA GLY A 63 11.78 2.93 11.22
C GLY A 63 12.37 1.87 12.14
N SER A 64 13.18 0.94 11.61
CA SER A 64 13.81 -0.10 12.43
C SER A 64 14.63 0.48 13.59
N PHE A 65 15.38 1.55 13.33
CA PHE A 65 16.20 2.22 14.34
C PHE A 65 15.34 2.95 15.39
N PHE A 66 14.38 3.77 14.96
CA PHE A 66 13.58 4.58 15.88
C PHE A 66 12.51 3.76 16.62
N SER A 67 11.96 2.71 16.01
CA SER A 67 11.06 1.76 16.67
C SER A 67 11.76 1.03 17.81
N GLN A 68 13.05 0.67 17.64
CA GLN A 68 13.83 0.09 18.73
C GLN A 68 13.97 1.05 19.93
N ILE A 69 14.24 2.34 19.66
CA ILE A 69 14.34 3.37 20.70
C ILE A 69 12.98 3.57 21.39
N TYR A 70 11.90 3.63 20.61
CA TYR A 70 10.55 3.85 21.10
C TYR A 70 10.10 2.72 22.03
N MET A 71 10.21 1.46 21.58
CA MET A 71 9.85 0.28 22.37
C MET A 71 10.70 0.15 23.63
N GLY A 72 12.01 0.44 23.52
CA GLY A 72 12.91 0.40 24.68
C GLY A 72 12.60 1.45 25.75
N TYR A 73 12.07 2.61 25.36
CA TYR A 73 11.70 3.68 26.29
C TYR A 73 10.38 3.40 27.00
N TYR A 74 9.35 2.96 26.26
CA TYR A 74 8.02 2.71 26.81
C TYR A 74 7.86 1.31 27.42
N GLY A 75 8.79 0.38 27.16
CA GLY A 75 8.70 -1.00 27.63
C GLY A 75 7.54 -1.79 27.00
N ILE A 76 7.04 -1.32 25.86
CA ILE A 76 5.95 -1.94 25.10
C ILE A 76 6.55 -2.57 23.86
N HIS A 77 6.23 -3.84 23.63
CA HIS A 77 6.58 -4.55 22.42
C HIS A 77 5.42 -4.45 21.43
N ASP A 78 5.72 -4.11 20.18
CA ASP A 78 4.76 -3.96 19.09
C ASP A 78 3.54 -3.04 19.40
N PRO A 79 3.79 -1.75 19.73
CA PRO A 79 2.70 -0.80 19.94
C PRO A 79 2.07 -0.40 18.60
N GLY A 80 0.74 -0.55 18.48
CA GLY A 80 -0.02 -0.14 17.29
C GLY A 80 -0.05 1.37 17.00
N GLU A 81 0.77 2.17 17.70
CA GLU A 81 1.03 3.57 17.39
C GLU A 81 2.22 3.74 16.43
N ILE A 82 3.06 2.71 16.28
CA ILE A 82 4.07 2.63 15.23
C ILE A 82 3.30 2.31 13.95
N ILE A 83 3.34 3.25 13.01
CA ILE A 83 2.64 3.15 11.72
C ILE A 83 3.60 3.39 10.54
N ILE A 84 4.88 3.61 10.82
CA ILE A 84 5.93 3.82 9.82
C ILE A 84 6.24 2.53 9.04
N ASP A 85 6.14 1.40 9.72
CA ASP A 85 6.09 0.03 9.20
C ASP A 85 4.97 -0.11 8.17
N GLU A 86 3.77 0.34 8.50
CA GLU A 86 2.60 0.17 7.62
C GLU A 86 2.68 1.05 6.39
N VAL A 87 3.20 2.28 6.54
CA VAL A 87 3.48 3.18 5.41
C VAL A 87 4.51 2.51 4.50
N ALA A 88 5.59 1.95 5.04
CA ALA A 88 6.63 1.28 4.26
C ALA A 88 6.11 0.03 3.55
N GLY A 89 5.37 -0.84 4.25
CA GLY A 89 4.75 -2.05 3.70
C GLY A 89 3.73 -1.75 2.61
N GLN A 90 2.88 -0.73 2.82
CA GLN A 90 1.90 -0.32 1.80
C GLN A 90 2.58 0.30 0.57
N ILE A 91 3.63 1.12 0.72
CA ILE A 91 4.40 1.64 -0.44
C ILE A 91 4.99 0.47 -1.22
N LEU A 92 5.61 -0.51 -0.55
CA LEU A 92 6.15 -1.69 -1.21
C LEU A 92 5.05 -2.43 -1.99
N THR A 93 3.89 -2.62 -1.38
CA THR A 93 2.73 -3.26 -2.03
C THR A 93 2.33 -2.49 -3.28
N ILE A 94 2.21 -1.16 -3.21
CA ILE A 94 1.88 -0.29 -4.35
C ILE A 94 2.89 -0.50 -5.50
N ILE A 95 4.19 -0.47 -5.21
CA ILE A 95 5.25 -0.67 -6.23
C ILE A 95 5.06 -2.02 -6.95
N LEU A 96 4.80 -3.08 -6.20
CA LEU A 96 4.72 -4.45 -6.74
C LEU A 96 3.46 -4.69 -7.55
N VAL A 97 2.33 -4.07 -7.18
CA VAL A 97 1.08 -4.25 -7.92
C VAL A 97 1.01 -3.35 -9.15
N MET A 98 1.71 -2.20 -9.16
CA MET A 98 1.59 -1.18 -10.21
C MET A 98 1.79 -1.71 -11.66
N PRO A 99 2.72 -2.64 -11.95
CA PRO A 99 2.85 -3.25 -13.27
C PRO A 99 1.58 -3.99 -13.75
N LEU A 100 0.66 -4.34 -12.85
CA LEU A 100 -0.57 -5.06 -13.14
C LEU A 100 -1.70 -4.17 -13.66
N ILE A 101 -1.51 -2.84 -13.71
CA ILE A 101 -2.53 -1.87 -14.14
C ILE A 101 -3.13 -2.19 -15.52
N ASN A 102 -2.34 -2.74 -16.44
CA ASN A 102 -2.77 -3.08 -17.79
C ASN A 102 -3.46 -4.46 -17.87
N HIS A 103 -3.43 -5.26 -16.80
CA HIS A 103 -4.00 -6.61 -16.74
C HIS A 103 -5.41 -6.65 -16.12
N ILE A 104 -5.91 -5.54 -15.59
CA ILE A 104 -7.25 -5.44 -14.94
C ILE A 104 -8.43 -5.49 -15.93
N ASN A 105 -8.12 -5.53 -17.23
CA ASN A 105 -9.10 -5.43 -18.31
C ASN A 105 -10.15 -6.57 -18.29
N SER A 106 -9.90 -7.70 -17.64
CA SER A 106 -10.89 -8.78 -17.46
C SER A 106 -11.93 -8.46 -16.38
N VAL A 107 -11.50 -8.00 -15.20
CA VAL A 107 -12.37 -7.79 -14.03
C VAL A 107 -13.23 -6.53 -14.17
N LEU A 108 -12.64 -5.42 -14.65
CA LEU A 108 -13.38 -4.17 -14.83
C LEU A 108 -14.42 -4.28 -15.95
N MET A 109 -14.09 -4.98 -17.05
CA MET A 109 -15.07 -5.27 -18.11
C MET A 109 -16.21 -6.14 -17.59
N PHE A 110 -15.95 -7.14 -16.73
CA PHE A 110 -17.01 -7.96 -16.14
C PHE A 110 -17.97 -7.15 -15.25
N LEU A 111 -17.45 -6.28 -14.38
CA LEU A 111 -18.26 -5.40 -13.52
C LEU A 111 -19.00 -4.31 -14.30
N VAL A 112 -18.37 -3.73 -15.33
CA VAL A 112 -19.00 -2.79 -16.26
C VAL A 112 -20.07 -3.50 -17.10
N GLU A 113 -19.90 -4.76 -17.49
CA GLU A 113 -20.91 -5.55 -18.19
C GLU A 113 -22.12 -5.84 -17.28
N LEU A 114 -21.88 -6.15 -16.01
CA LEU A 114 -22.93 -6.29 -14.99
C LEU A 114 -23.70 -4.98 -14.77
N LEU A 115 -23.02 -3.83 -14.77
CA LEU A 115 -23.65 -2.51 -14.70
C LEU A 115 -24.32 -2.09 -16.02
N ARG A 116 -23.78 -2.51 -17.18
CA ARG A 116 -24.42 -2.35 -18.49
C ARG A 116 -25.74 -3.14 -18.57
N CYS A 117 -25.83 -4.30 -17.93
CA CYS A 117 -27.09 -5.05 -17.83
C CYS A 117 -28.22 -4.27 -17.13
N THR A 118 -27.91 -3.21 -16.37
CA THR A 118 -28.90 -2.28 -15.79
C THR A 118 -29.19 -1.03 -16.64
N VAL A 119 -28.35 -0.68 -17.62
CA VAL A 119 -28.41 0.62 -18.33
C VAL A 119 -28.65 0.51 -19.83
N VAL A 120 -28.42 -0.65 -20.47
CA VAL A 120 -28.58 -0.83 -21.93
C VAL A 120 -30.03 -1.13 -22.32
N SER A 121 -30.93 -0.19 -22.01
CA SER A 121 -32.17 0.01 -22.78
C SER A 121 -32.11 1.24 -23.68
N VAL A 122 -31.01 2.00 -23.68
CA VAL A 122 -30.90 3.26 -24.42
C VAL A 122 -29.52 3.39 -25.07
N THR A 123 -29.52 3.51 -26.40
CA THR A 123 -28.46 3.94 -27.33
C THR A 123 -27.48 2.92 -27.92
N ASN A 124 -27.66 2.70 -29.23
CA ASN A 124 -26.66 2.25 -30.19
C ASN A 124 -25.56 3.31 -30.34
N TYR A 125 -24.36 3.10 -29.80
CA TYR A 125 -23.15 3.79 -30.26
C TYR A 125 -21.95 2.83 -30.19
N CYS A 126 -21.75 2.15 -31.31
CA CYS A 126 -20.44 1.63 -31.71
C CYS A 126 -19.65 2.78 -32.35
N SER A 127 -18.33 2.74 -32.18
CA SER A 127 -17.31 3.58 -32.83
C SER A 127 -17.02 4.92 -32.14
N ILE A 128 -16.00 4.91 -31.27
CA ILE A 128 -14.88 5.87 -31.21
C ILE A 128 -13.93 5.32 -30.12
N CYS A 129 -12.72 4.93 -30.51
CA CYS A 129 -11.60 4.76 -29.57
C CYS A 129 -11.18 6.16 -29.11
N ASP A 130 -11.93 6.75 -28.18
CA ASP A 130 -11.67 8.08 -27.68
C ASP A 130 -10.43 8.04 -26.79
N ILE A 131 -9.44 8.89 -27.05
CA ILE A 131 -8.23 8.99 -26.22
C ILE A 131 -8.60 9.33 -24.77
N ASN A 132 -9.71 10.05 -24.58
CA ASN A 132 -10.28 10.33 -23.27
C ASN A 132 -10.79 9.05 -22.59
N TYR A 133 -11.47 8.16 -23.32
CA TYR A 133 -11.93 6.87 -22.81
C TYR A 133 -10.76 5.97 -22.38
N VAL A 134 -9.67 5.92 -23.17
CA VAL A 134 -8.47 5.14 -22.82
C VAL A 134 -7.78 5.67 -21.55
N LYS A 135 -7.74 7.00 -21.36
CA LYS A 135 -7.22 7.61 -20.12
C LYS A 135 -8.12 7.33 -18.92
N GLU A 136 -9.43 7.46 -19.10
CA GLU A 136 -10.42 7.22 -18.05
C GLU A 136 -10.40 5.75 -17.60
N PHE A 137 -10.31 4.82 -18.54
CA PHE A 137 -10.18 3.38 -18.28
C PHE A 137 -8.90 3.03 -17.47
N LYS A 138 -7.76 3.64 -17.80
CA LYS A 138 -6.53 3.49 -17.00
C LYS A 138 -6.68 4.02 -15.57
N ASN A 139 -7.41 5.12 -15.38
CA ASN A 139 -7.66 5.67 -14.04
C ASN A 139 -8.53 4.74 -13.18
N TYR A 140 -9.54 4.08 -13.76
CA TYR A 140 -10.33 3.07 -13.04
C TYR A 140 -9.48 1.87 -12.62
N ASN A 141 -8.67 1.34 -13.53
CA ASN A 141 -7.76 0.24 -13.23
C ASN A 141 -6.80 0.59 -12.09
N LEU A 142 -6.25 1.81 -12.11
CA LEU A 142 -5.41 2.30 -11.02
C LEU A 142 -6.17 2.31 -9.69
N VAL A 143 -7.36 2.93 -9.64
CA VAL A 143 -8.14 3.04 -8.40
C VAL A 143 -8.50 1.65 -7.85
N VAL A 144 -8.93 0.72 -8.69
CA VAL A 144 -9.23 -0.67 -8.29
C VAL A 144 -7.99 -1.34 -7.71
N LEU A 145 -6.84 -1.20 -8.38
CA LEU A 145 -5.57 -1.77 -7.92
C LEU A 145 -5.12 -1.22 -6.56
N LEU A 146 -5.28 0.09 -6.35
CA LEU A 146 -4.95 0.75 -5.08
C LEU A 146 -5.89 0.30 -3.95
N ILE A 147 -7.17 0.08 -4.24
CA ILE A 147 -8.12 -0.47 -3.27
C ILE A 147 -7.77 -1.92 -2.94
N LEU A 148 -7.51 -2.76 -3.95
CA LEU A 148 -7.13 -4.15 -3.75
C LEU A 148 -5.82 -4.26 -2.95
N SER A 149 -4.82 -3.43 -3.25
CA SER A 149 -3.57 -3.44 -2.50
C SER A 149 -3.79 -3.06 -1.04
N LEU A 150 -4.60 -2.04 -0.74
CA LEU A 150 -4.97 -1.68 0.63
C LEU A 150 -5.66 -2.83 1.37
N LEU A 151 -6.66 -3.45 0.74
CA LEU A 151 -7.47 -4.49 1.36
C LEU A 151 -6.63 -5.76 1.63
N PHE A 152 -5.88 -6.24 0.64
CA PHE A 152 -5.05 -7.43 0.80
C PHE A 152 -3.87 -7.17 1.75
N PHE A 153 -3.27 -5.98 1.73
CA PHE A 153 -2.23 -5.61 2.69
C PHE A 153 -2.75 -5.69 4.13
N ARG A 154 -3.86 -5.02 4.43
CA ARG A 154 -4.47 -5.06 5.77
C ARG A 154 -4.95 -6.45 6.14
N LEU A 155 -5.43 -7.25 5.19
CA LEU A 155 -5.80 -8.64 5.45
C LEU A 155 -4.57 -9.44 5.91
N CYS A 156 -3.43 -9.32 5.22
CA CYS A 156 -2.20 -10.00 5.59
C CYS A 156 -1.63 -9.50 6.92
N ASP A 157 -1.61 -8.19 7.15
CA ASP A 157 -1.12 -7.59 8.39
C ASP A 157 -1.98 -7.97 9.61
N ILE A 158 -3.32 -7.93 9.49
CA ILE A 158 -4.22 -8.28 10.61
C ILE A 158 -4.24 -9.78 10.88
N VAL A 159 -4.25 -10.62 9.83
CA VAL A 159 -4.32 -12.08 9.98
C VAL A 159 -2.97 -12.67 10.38
N LYS A 160 -1.86 -11.98 10.08
CA LYS A 160 -0.46 -12.44 10.25
C LYS A 160 -0.28 -13.91 9.83
N PRO A 161 -0.64 -14.30 8.60
CA PRO A 161 -0.42 -15.67 8.13
C PRO A 161 1.08 -16.01 8.12
N TRP A 162 1.42 -17.30 8.17
CA TRP A 162 2.81 -17.70 7.98
C TRP A 162 3.31 -17.20 6.61
N PRO A 163 4.49 -16.56 6.49
CA PRO A 163 5.56 -16.41 7.48
C PRO A 163 5.52 -15.16 8.38
N VAL A 164 4.59 -14.21 8.20
CA VAL A 164 4.48 -12.96 8.99
C VAL A 164 4.39 -13.26 10.49
N GLY A 165 3.44 -14.11 10.90
CA GLY A 165 3.25 -14.43 12.32
C GLY A 165 4.43 -15.17 12.95
N PHE A 166 5.31 -15.80 12.16
CA PHE A 166 6.54 -16.41 12.70
C PHE A 166 7.58 -15.36 13.04
N ILE A 167 7.70 -14.28 12.26
CA ILE A 167 8.70 -13.24 12.48
C ILE A 167 8.29 -12.38 13.67
N ASP A 168 7.04 -11.94 13.72
CA ASP A 168 6.39 -11.26 14.85
C ASP A 168 6.69 -11.94 16.21
N GLN A 169 6.57 -13.26 16.26
CA GLN A 169 6.77 -14.03 17.49
C GLN A 169 8.25 -14.15 17.89
N ASN A 170 9.16 -14.21 16.92
CA ASN A 170 10.58 -14.51 17.14
C ASN A 170 11.49 -13.26 17.19
N LEU A 171 11.10 -12.16 16.53
CA LEU A 171 11.89 -10.93 16.42
C LEU A 171 11.16 -9.75 17.09
N LYS A 172 11.22 -9.67 18.43
CA LYS A 172 10.59 -8.59 19.20
C LYS A 172 11.43 -7.30 19.28
N ASN A 173 12.04 -6.92 18.17
CA ASN A 173 12.91 -5.75 18.03
C ASN A 173 12.38 -4.83 16.92
N GLY A 174 12.97 -3.64 16.77
CA GLY A 174 12.52 -2.66 15.77
C GLY A 174 12.57 -3.17 14.33
N ILE A 175 13.50 -4.09 14.03
CA ILE A 175 13.60 -4.73 12.71
C ILE A 175 12.43 -5.68 12.48
N GLY A 176 12.06 -6.48 13.48
CA GLY A 176 10.94 -7.43 13.37
C GLY A 176 9.62 -6.73 13.08
N VAL A 177 9.33 -5.65 13.83
CA VAL A 177 8.13 -4.81 13.61
C VAL A 177 8.05 -4.33 12.16
N MET A 178 9.15 -3.75 11.64
CA MET A 178 9.18 -3.31 10.24
C MET A 178 9.10 -4.47 9.23
N LEU A 179 9.71 -5.61 9.54
CA LEU A 179 9.83 -6.75 8.62
C LEU A 179 8.51 -7.48 8.44
N ASP A 180 7.68 -7.54 9.49
CA ASP A 180 6.35 -8.15 9.44
C ASP A 180 5.48 -7.49 8.37
N ASP A 181 5.44 -6.16 8.32
CA ASP A 181 4.69 -5.39 7.33
C ASP A 181 5.28 -5.46 5.92
N ILE A 182 6.60 -5.50 5.79
CA ILE A 182 7.25 -5.71 4.49
C ILE A 182 6.83 -7.07 3.90
N ILE A 183 6.77 -8.11 4.73
CA ILE A 183 6.37 -9.45 4.29
C ILE A 183 4.87 -9.51 4.03
N ALA A 184 4.04 -8.87 4.86
CA ALA A 184 2.62 -8.72 4.60
C ALA A 184 2.37 -8.04 3.25
N GLY A 185 3.15 -7.00 2.90
CA GLY A 185 3.08 -6.33 1.60
C GLY A 185 3.49 -7.20 0.42
N LEU A 186 4.55 -8.01 0.57
CA LEU A 186 4.93 -9.01 -0.43
C LEU A 186 3.82 -10.04 -0.66
N MET A 187 3.23 -10.56 0.42
CA MET A 187 2.13 -11.53 0.35
C MET A 187 0.89 -10.90 -0.31
N ALA A 188 0.53 -9.69 0.08
CA ALA A 188 -0.59 -8.96 -0.50
C ALA A 188 -0.42 -8.74 -2.01
N ALA A 189 0.77 -8.36 -2.46
CA ALA A 189 1.05 -8.22 -3.89
C ALA A 189 0.87 -9.54 -4.66
N ILE A 190 1.29 -10.67 -4.08
CA ILE A 190 1.06 -12.00 -4.67
C ILE A 190 -0.45 -12.32 -4.73
N MET A 191 -1.20 -12.02 -3.68
CA MET A 191 -2.65 -12.23 -3.65
C MET A 191 -3.36 -11.38 -4.71
N VAL A 192 -2.98 -10.11 -4.85
CA VAL A 192 -3.50 -9.22 -5.91
C VAL A 192 -3.16 -9.77 -7.30
N TYR A 193 -1.92 -10.23 -7.50
CA TYR A 193 -1.50 -10.83 -8.77
C TYR A 193 -2.34 -12.05 -9.15
N ILE A 194 -2.56 -12.96 -8.19
CA ILE A 194 -3.42 -14.13 -8.36
C ILE A 194 -4.83 -13.66 -8.69
N PHE A 195 -5.41 -12.77 -7.88
CA PHE A 195 -6.77 -12.29 -8.04
C PHE A 195 -7.05 -11.64 -9.41
N ILE A 196 -6.09 -10.90 -9.98
CA ILE A 196 -6.24 -10.25 -11.29
C ILE A 196 -6.09 -11.25 -12.46
N LYS A 197 -5.31 -12.32 -12.26
CA LYS A 197 -5.05 -13.31 -13.33
C LYS A 197 -6.11 -14.40 -13.46
N PHE A 198 -6.88 -14.65 -12.40
CA PHE A 198 -8.04 -15.54 -12.43
C PHE A 198 -9.27 -14.81 -12.98
#